data_AF-A0A4Z1HZK7-F1
#
_entry.id   AF-A0A4Z1HZK7-F1
#
_cell.length_a   1.000
_cell.length_b   1.000
_cell.length_c   1.000
_cell.angle_alpha   90.00
_cell.angle_beta   90.00
_cell.angle_gamma   90.00
#
_symmetry.space_group_name_H-M   'P 1'
#
loop_
_entity.id
_entity.type
_entity.pdbx_description
1 polymer ?
#
loop_
_entity_poly.entity_id
_entity_poly.type
_entity_poly.pdbx_seq_one_letter_code
_entity_poly.pdbx_strand_id
1 'polypeptide(L)'
;MEKYSQFRDRGSGIAPFLPVQTPSAGIYAPLHLFLFLFKLPLFLTVSTTYFLFLQWFPLGSLLKKAILWMILGIPGVWWIDLQIDGVKKGSLAKKHEGRVPEPSDIIASSFTSPIDSLYLAAIFDPIFTVSYPHTRQVHQISLLGAIFRALQSPKEYPPKGSKMTDLSALLSRFPGRAIVVFPECTTTNGKGILPVSQSLLTAPSGTKIFPISLRYSPSDITTPVPGKYWSFFWNLLSKPTHCIKVRIAEVVYNTSTYESEKATKYLKNQLDTAYTSSSDTLTSKKDQSAETTSEEQRVLDKVGEALARLGRVKRVGLTVKDKIAFVDAWNKKR
;
A
#
# COMPACT_ATOMS: atom_id res chain seq x y z
N MET A 1 1.79 30.81 -2.84
CA MET A 1 1.99 29.41 -2.40
C MET A 1 1.76 29.20 -0.90
N GLU A 2 1.39 30.23 -0.13
CA GLU A 2 1.27 30.15 1.34
C GLU A 2 0.00 29.45 1.84
N LYS A 3 -1.06 29.40 1.02
CA LYS A 3 -2.39 28.90 1.40
C LYS A 3 -2.45 27.42 1.80
N TYR A 4 -1.49 26.60 1.38
CA TYR A 4 -1.40 25.18 1.77
C TYR A 4 -0.16 24.88 2.62
N SER A 5 0.50 25.92 3.16
CA SER A 5 1.67 25.76 4.03
C SER A 5 1.35 24.92 5.28
N GLN A 6 0.11 24.98 5.77
CA GLN A 6 -0.36 24.16 6.89
C GLN A 6 -0.30 22.64 6.61
N PHE A 7 -0.41 22.23 5.34
CA PHE A 7 -0.33 20.83 4.93
C PHE A 7 1.10 20.41 4.52
N ARG A 8 2.08 21.20 4.94
CA ARG A 8 3.49 20.81 4.92
C ARG A 8 3.85 20.28 6.29
N ASP A 9 4.60 19.18 6.28
CA ASP A 9 5.18 18.64 7.49
C ASP A 9 6.13 19.68 8.12
N ARG A 10 5.93 20.00 9.41
CA ARG A 10 6.65 21.09 10.09
C ARG A 10 8.15 20.82 10.19
N GLY A 11 8.55 19.55 10.34
CA GLY A 11 9.94 19.16 10.45
C GLY A 11 10.66 19.10 9.10
N SER A 12 10.02 18.55 8.07
CA SER A 12 10.66 18.31 6.77
C SER A 12 10.34 19.34 5.68
N GLY A 13 9.28 20.14 5.84
CA GLY A 13 8.76 21.06 4.82
C GLY A 13 8.10 20.36 3.62
N ILE A 14 7.95 19.04 3.66
CA ILE A 14 7.41 18.22 2.57
C ILE A 14 5.88 18.30 2.57
N ALA A 15 5.29 18.46 1.38
CA ALA A 15 3.85 18.42 1.17
C ALA A 15 3.48 17.12 0.42
N PRO A 16 3.11 16.03 1.11
CA PRO A 16 2.80 14.74 0.50
C PRO A 16 1.45 14.73 -0.25
N PHE A 17 0.55 15.67 0.07
CA PHE A 17 -0.81 15.71 -0.49
C PHE A 17 -0.94 16.64 -1.71
N LEU A 18 0.06 17.47 -1.98
CA LEU A 18 0.02 18.35 -3.14
C LEU A 18 0.19 17.56 -4.44
N PRO A 19 -0.62 17.83 -5.47
CA PRO A 19 -0.48 17.18 -6.76
C PRO A 19 0.88 17.50 -7.38
N VAL A 20 1.47 16.50 -8.04
CA VAL A 20 2.67 16.71 -8.84
C VAL A 20 2.27 17.52 -10.09
N GLN A 21 3.03 18.57 -10.38
CA GLN A 21 2.81 19.36 -11.58
C GLN A 21 3.22 18.54 -12.81
N THR A 22 2.31 18.44 -13.76
CA THR A 22 2.56 17.89 -15.09
C THR A 22 3.34 18.93 -15.90
N PRO A 23 4.48 18.58 -16.52
CA PRO A 23 5.11 19.47 -17.50
C PRO A 23 4.11 19.77 -18.63
N SER A 24 4.10 21.00 -19.13
CA SER A 24 3.21 21.39 -20.22
C SER A 24 3.57 20.61 -21.49
N ALA A 25 2.55 20.14 -22.20
CA ALA A 25 2.72 19.37 -23.44
C ALA A 25 3.38 20.21 -24.57
N GLY A 26 3.28 21.54 -24.49
CA GLY A 26 3.90 22.46 -25.44
C GLY A 26 3.59 22.09 -26.89
N ILE A 27 4.65 21.98 -27.71
CA ILE A 27 4.58 21.62 -29.13
C ILE A 27 4.12 20.17 -29.35
N TYR A 28 4.29 19.29 -28.37
CA TYR A 28 3.87 17.88 -28.44
C TYR A 28 2.40 17.64 -28.10
N ALA A 29 1.62 18.69 -27.81
CA ALA A 29 0.20 18.57 -27.48
C ALA A 29 -0.64 17.78 -28.52
N PRO A 30 -0.45 17.95 -29.84
CA PRO A 30 -1.17 17.15 -30.83
C PRO A 30 -0.83 15.66 -30.74
N LEU A 31 0.44 15.32 -30.52
CA LEU A 31 0.90 13.94 -30.34
C LEU A 31 0.30 13.32 -29.07
N HIS A 32 0.29 14.06 -27.96
CA HIS A 32 -0.31 13.62 -26.70
C HIS A 32 -1.81 13.34 -26.85
N LEU A 33 -2.53 14.21 -27.57
CA LEU A 33 -3.95 14.02 -27.87
C LEU A 33 -4.18 12.79 -28.76
N PHE A 34 -3.36 12.61 -29.80
CA PHE A 34 -3.43 11.43 -30.67
C PHE A 34 -3.21 10.13 -29.89
N LEU A 35 -2.16 10.07 -29.07
CA LEU A 35 -1.86 8.92 -28.22
C LEU A 35 -3.01 8.63 -27.24
N PHE A 36 -3.58 9.67 -26.64
CA PHE A 36 -4.71 9.55 -25.74
C PHE A 36 -5.93 8.95 -26.45
N LEU A 37 -6.33 9.49 -27.60
CA LEU A 37 -7.49 9.03 -28.37
C LEU A 37 -7.33 7.60 -28.89
N PHE A 38 -6.10 7.18 -29.21
CA PHE A 38 -5.83 5.82 -29.66
C PHE A 38 -5.75 4.82 -28.51
N LYS A 39 -5.05 5.15 -27.42
CA LYS A 39 -4.86 4.25 -26.27
C LYS A 39 -6.12 4.13 -25.41
N LEU A 40 -6.93 5.18 -25.28
CA LEU A 40 -8.13 5.18 -24.44
C LEU A 40 -9.14 4.07 -24.79
N PRO A 41 -9.61 3.91 -26.05
CA PRO A 41 -10.54 2.85 -26.39
C PRO A 41 -9.93 1.47 -26.15
N LEU A 42 -8.66 1.25 -26.49
CA LEU A 42 -7.97 -0.02 -26.24
C LEU A 42 -7.84 -0.33 -24.74
N PHE A 43 -7.47 0.67 -23.95
CA PHE A 43 -7.34 0.52 -22.50
C PHE A 43 -8.70 0.19 -21.87
N LEU A 44 -9.75 0.89 -22.30
CA LEU A 44 -11.10 0.71 -21.78
C LEU A 44 -11.68 -0.65 -22.17
N THR A 45 -11.50 -1.10 -23.42
CA THR A 45 -12.01 -2.41 -23.87
C THR A 45 -11.34 -3.54 -23.12
N VAL A 46 -10.01 -3.55 -23.00
CA VAL A 46 -9.29 -4.62 -22.30
C VAL A 46 -9.60 -4.60 -20.80
N SER A 47 -9.61 -3.42 -20.17
CA SER A 47 -9.93 -3.29 -18.74
C SER A 47 -11.36 -3.73 -18.44
N THR A 48 -12.33 -3.28 -19.24
CA THR A 48 -13.76 -3.62 -19.06
C THR A 48 -13.99 -5.12 -19.30
N THR A 49 -13.37 -5.69 -20.34
CA THR A 49 -13.45 -7.12 -20.62
C THR A 49 -12.90 -7.94 -19.46
N TYR A 50 -11.77 -7.50 -18.88
CA TYR A 50 -11.18 -8.19 -17.74
C TYR A 50 -12.07 -8.15 -16.49
N PHE A 51 -12.48 -6.95 -16.05
CA PHE A 51 -13.19 -6.78 -14.79
C PHE A 51 -14.66 -7.19 -14.84
N LEU A 52 -15.34 -7.11 -16.00
CA LEU A 52 -16.76 -7.50 -16.12
C LEU A 52 -16.95 -8.98 -16.47
N PHE A 53 -16.08 -9.56 -17.30
CA PHE A 53 -16.28 -10.92 -17.79
C PHE A 53 -15.22 -11.87 -17.27
N LEU A 54 -13.95 -11.61 -17.57
CA LEU A 54 -12.88 -12.58 -17.36
C LEU A 54 -12.56 -12.85 -15.89
N GLN A 55 -12.78 -11.88 -14.99
CA GLN A 55 -12.54 -12.05 -13.56
C GLN A 55 -13.41 -13.17 -12.93
N TRP A 56 -14.59 -13.46 -13.51
CA TRP A 56 -15.50 -14.49 -13.00
C TRP A 56 -15.13 -15.89 -13.44
N PHE A 57 -14.34 -16.02 -14.50
CA PHE A 57 -13.87 -17.31 -14.99
C PHE A 57 -12.63 -17.76 -14.21
N PRO A 58 -12.46 -19.07 -13.98
CA PRO A 58 -11.26 -19.64 -13.39
C PRO A 58 -10.10 -19.61 -14.40
N LEU A 59 -9.68 -18.40 -14.78
CA LEU A 59 -8.51 -18.21 -15.62
C LEU A 59 -7.28 -18.72 -14.86
N GLY A 60 -6.46 -19.54 -15.51
CA GLY A 60 -5.16 -19.93 -14.96
C GLY A 60 -4.35 -18.70 -14.55
N SER A 61 -3.53 -18.84 -13.50
CA SER A 61 -2.74 -17.74 -12.94
C SER A 61 -1.87 -17.03 -13.98
N LEU A 62 -1.34 -17.78 -14.96
CA LEU A 62 -0.56 -17.25 -16.08
C LEU A 62 -1.38 -16.33 -16.99
N LEU A 63 -2.58 -16.76 -17.40
CA LEU A 63 -3.44 -16.00 -18.29
C LEU A 63 -3.93 -14.72 -17.60
N LYS A 64 -4.32 -14.83 -16.33
CA LYS A 64 -4.68 -13.67 -15.50
C LYS A 64 -3.53 -12.66 -15.46
N LYS A 65 -2.30 -13.10 -15.17
CA LYS A 65 -1.12 -12.22 -15.15
C LYS A 65 -0.86 -11.60 -16.51
N ALA A 66 -0.96 -12.36 -17.60
CA ALA A 66 -0.78 -11.85 -18.96
C ALA A 66 -1.77 -10.72 -19.30
N ILE A 67 -3.04 -10.87 -18.93
CA ILE A 67 -4.04 -9.82 -19.14
C ILE A 67 -3.75 -8.58 -18.28
N LEU A 68 -3.36 -8.75 -17.01
CA LEU A 68 -2.98 -7.63 -16.14
C LEU A 68 -1.75 -6.87 -16.69
N TRP A 69 -0.78 -7.60 -17.23
CA TRP A 69 0.37 -7.03 -17.93
C TRP A 69 -0.04 -6.29 -19.21
N MET A 70 -1.03 -6.79 -19.94
CA MET A 70 -1.60 -6.10 -21.10
C MET A 70 -2.28 -4.78 -20.70
N ILE A 71 -3.08 -4.78 -19.63
CA ILE A 71 -3.70 -3.56 -19.08
C ILE A 71 -2.63 -2.54 -18.68
N LEU A 72 -1.54 -2.99 -18.05
CA LEU A 72 -0.41 -2.14 -17.67
C LEU A 72 0.40 -1.66 -18.89
N GLY A 73 0.49 -2.48 -19.92
CA GLY A 73 1.24 -2.21 -21.14
C GLY A 73 0.60 -1.16 -22.06
N ILE A 74 -0.73 -1.08 -22.15
CA ILE A 74 -1.44 -0.14 -23.05
C ILE A 74 -1.10 1.33 -22.75
N PRO A 75 -1.08 1.79 -21.48
CA PRO A 75 -0.59 3.13 -21.14
C PRO A 75 0.88 3.40 -21.48
N GLY A 76 1.68 2.36 -21.77
CA GLY A 76 3.11 2.49 -22.03
C GLY A 76 3.99 2.25 -20.80
N VAL A 77 3.48 1.55 -19.79
CA VAL A 77 4.26 1.14 -18.61
C VAL A 77 5.09 -0.12 -18.94
N TRP A 78 6.08 0.02 -19.82
CA TRP A 78 6.94 -1.10 -20.24
C TRP A 78 8.25 -1.18 -19.46
N TRP A 79 8.67 -0.07 -18.86
CA TRP A 79 9.99 0.03 -18.25
C TRP A 79 9.90 -0.16 -16.73
N ILE A 80 10.34 -1.31 -16.25
CA ILE A 80 10.29 -1.65 -14.82
C ILE A 80 11.72 -1.89 -14.31
N ASP A 81 12.20 -0.97 -13.48
CA ASP A 81 13.50 -1.07 -12.81
C ASP A 81 13.26 -1.67 -11.42
N LEU A 82 13.39 -3.00 -11.32
CA LEU A 82 13.33 -3.73 -10.06
C LEU A 82 14.70 -3.71 -9.35
N GLN A 83 14.72 -3.25 -8.11
CA GLN A 83 15.90 -3.25 -7.26
C GLN A 83 15.60 -3.89 -5.91
N ILE A 84 16.38 -4.90 -5.54
CA ILE A 84 16.32 -5.51 -4.22
C ILE A 84 17.44 -4.91 -3.39
N ASP A 85 17.09 -4.46 -2.20
CA ASP A 85 18.01 -3.88 -1.25
C ASP A 85 19.05 -4.91 -0.77
N GLY A 86 20.31 -4.49 -0.61
CA GLY A 86 21.40 -5.38 -0.22
C GLY A 86 21.94 -6.33 -1.31
N VAL A 87 21.58 -6.14 -2.59
CA VAL A 87 22.13 -6.91 -3.73
C VAL A 87 22.62 -5.99 -4.85
N LYS A 88 23.87 -6.17 -5.30
CA LYS A 88 24.38 -5.51 -6.52
C LYS A 88 23.62 -6.05 -7.75
N LYS A 89 23.25 -5.19 -8.70
CA LYS A 89 22.40 -5.46 -9.89
C LYS A 89 22.77 -6.70 -10.74
N GLY A 90 23.96 -7.28 -10.58
CA GLY A 90 24.38 -8.50 -11.31
C GLY A 90 24.27 -9.82 -10.54
N SER A 91 23.94 -9.82 -9.24
CA SER A 91 23.86 -11.05 -8.43
C SER A 91 22.43 -11.54 -8.15
N LEU A 92 21.43 -10.86 -8.72
CA LEU A 92 20.00 -11.15 -8.56
C LEU A 92 19.67 -12.62 -8.87
N ALA A 93 20.17 -13.16 -9.99
CA ALA A 93 19.88 -14.53 -10.45
C ALA A 93 20.38 -15.64 -9.51
N LYS A 94 21.35 -15.37 -8.63
CA LYS A 94 22.01 -16.40 -7.78
C LYS A 94 21.55 -16.41 -6.33
N LYS A 95 20.74 -15.44 -5.87
CA LYS A 95 20.33 -15.29 -4.45
C LYS A 95 18.85 -14.94 -4.32
N HIS A 96 17.98 -15.67 -5.03
CA HIS A 96 16.53 -15.46 -4.98
C HIS A 96 15.86 -15.98 -3.71
N GLU A 97 16.45 -16.98 -3.03
CA GLU A 97 15.83 -17.63 -1.88
C GLU A 97 15.54 -16.63 -0.74
N GLY A 98 14.25 -16.45 -0.45
CA GLY A 98 13.75 -15.66 0.68
C GLY A 98 13.89 -14.14 0.57
N ARG A 99 14.28 -13.57 -0.58
CA ARG A 99 14.45 -12.11 -0.77
C ARG A 99 13.34 -11.43 -1.57
N VAL A 100 12.46 -12.22 -2.16
CA VAL A 100 11.28 -11.77 -2.89
C VAL A 100 10.05 -12.29 -2.14
N PRO A 101 8.92 -11.55 -2.12
CA PRO A 101 7.70 -12.05 -1.51
C PRO A 101 7.25 -13.38 -2.12
N GLU A 102 7.07 -14.38 -1.26
CA GLU A 102 6.56 -15.70 -1.59
C GLU A 102 5.08 -15.81 -1.16
N PRO A 103 4.35 -16.86 -1.59
CA PRO A 103 3.05 -17.19 -1.01
C PRO A 103 3.14 -17.28 0.52
N SER A 104 2.10 -16.83 1.23
CA SER A 104 2.09 -16.68 2.71
C SER A 104 2.93 -15.53 3.29
N ASP A 105 3.55 -14.69 2.48
CA ASP A 105 4.22 -13.48 2.97
C ASP A 105 3.30 -12.24 2.94
N ILE A 106 3.65 -11.23 3.73
CA ILE A 106 2.97 -9.93 3.76
C ILE A 106 3.79 -8.90 3.00
N ILE A 107 3.15 -8.18 2.09
CA ILE A 107 3.73 -7.08 1.33
C ILE A 107 3.20 -5.77 1.93
N ALA A 108 4.08 -4.99 2.54
CA ALA A 108 3.77 -3.64 3.03
C ALA A 108 4.19 -2.62 1.96
N SER A 109 3.23 -2.14 1.16
CA SER A 109 3.53 -1.33 -0.02
C SER A 109 3.20 0.15 0.16
N SER A 110 4.07 1.04 -0.33
CA SER A 110 3.74 2.47 -0.44
C SER A 110 2.53 2.68 -1.35
N PHE A 111 1.67 3.64 -1.02
CA PHE A 111 0.44 3.88 -1.79
C PHE A 111 0.44 5.26 -2.43
N THR A 112 0.56 5.31 -3.76
CA THR A 112 0.72 6.55 -4.52
C THR A 112 -0.21 6.65 -5.73
N SER A 113 -0.54 5.53 -6.37
CA SER A 113 -1.29 5.48 -7.62
C SER A 113 -2.21 4.24 -7.68
N PRO A 114 -3.33 4.27 -8.42
CA PRO A 114 -4.12 3.07 -8.70
C PRO A 114 -3.31 1.99 -9.42
N ILE A 115 -2.27 2.40 -10.16
CA ILE A 115 -1.35 1.50 -10.86
C ILE A 115 -0.55 0.61 -9.88
N ASP A 116 -0.36 1.04 -8.62
CA ASP A 116 0.34 0.25 -7.61
C ASP A 116 -0.36 -1.10 -7.39
N SER A 117 -1.69 -1.05 -7.26
CA SER A 117 -2.50 -2.27 -7.09
C SER A 117 -2.46 -3.17 -8.33
N LEU A 118 -2.48 -2.56 -9.52
CA LEU A 118 -2.42 -3.31 -10.78
C LEU A 118 -1.07 -4.02 -10.96
N TYR A 119 0.03 -3.32 -10.70
CA TYR A 119 1.38 -3.89 -10.78
C TYR A 119 1.57 -5.03 -9.78
N LEU A 120 1.19 -4.82 -8.51
CA LEU A 120 1.30 -5.87 -7.48
C LEU A 120 0.46 -7.10 -7.84
N ALA A 121 -0.72 -6.90 -8.44
CA ALA A 121 -1.55 -8.00 -8.93
C ALA A 121 -0.91 -8.77 -10.09
N ALA A 122 -0.28 -8.08 -11.04
CA ALA A 122 0.38 -8.69 -12.19
C ALA A 122 1.60 -9.56 -11.79
N ILE A 123 2.32 -9.16 -10.74
CA ILE A 123 3.51 -9.89 -10.27
C ILE A 123 3.13 -11.02 -9.30
N PHE A 124 2.47 -10.67 -8.18
CA PHE A 124 2.35 -11.56 -7.01
C PHE A 124 1.01 -12.28 -6.92
N ASP A 125 0.01 -11.88 -7.71
CA ASP A 125 -1.39 -12.29 -7.55
C ASP A 125 -1.88 -12.30 -6.08
N PRO A 126 -1.76 -11.17 -5.35
CA PRO A 126 -1.98 -11.13 -3.92
C PRO A 126 -3.45 -10.92 -3.56
N ILE A 127 -3.74 -11.00 -2.27
CA ILE A 127 -5.00 -10.54 -1.68
C ILE A 127 -4.80 -9.11 -1.21
N PHE A 128 -5.67 -8.20 -1.67
CA PHE A 128 -5.61 -6.81 -1.26
C PHE A 128 -6.38 -6.58 0.02
N THR A 129 -5.82 -5.72 0.87
CA THR A 129 -6.43 -5.33 2.13
C THR A 129 -6.39 -3.82 2.31
N VAL A 130 -7.36 -3.29 3.05
CA VAL A 130 -7.43 -1.90 3.47
C VAL A 130 -7.16 -1.82 4.95
N SER A 131 -6.26 -0.92 5.32
CA SER A 131 -5.97 -0.56 6.70
C SER A 131 -6.58 0.80 7.04
N TYR A 132 -6.85 1.01 8.32
CA TYR A 132 -7.34 2.28 8.85
C TYR A 132 -6.47 2.70 10.05
N PRO A 133 -6.23 4.00 10.26
CA PRO A 133 -5.28 4.48 11.27
C PRO A 133 -5.57 4.02 12.71
N HIS A 134 -6.85 3.87 13.06
CA HIS A 134 -7.30 3.59 14.43
C HIS A 134 -7.64 2.12 14.70
N THR A 135 -7.38 1.23 13.74
CA THR A 135 -7.73 -0.20 13.87
C THR A 135 -6.56 -1.10 13.53
N ARG A 136 -6.33 -2.13 14.35
CA ARG A 136 -5.37 -3.21 14.04
C ARG A 136 -5.90 -4.19 12.98
N GLN A 137 -7.21 -4.22 12.77
CA GLN A 137 -7.81 -5.11 11.79
C GLN A 137 -7.74 -4.55 10.37
N VAL A 138 -7.80 -5.45 9.39
CA VAL A 138 -7.81 -5.11 7.97
C VAL A 138 -9.12 -5.54 7.30
N HIS A 139 -9.50 -4.81 6.27
CA HIS A 139 -10.65 -5.16 5.43
C HIS A 139 -10.19 -5.75 4.10
N GLN A 140 -10.56 -7.00 3.81
CA GLN A 140 -10.25 -7.64 2.53
C GLN A 140 -11.05 -7.00 1.39
N ILE A 141 -10.36 -6.69 0.28
CA ILE A 141 -10.97 -6.08 -0.91
C ILE A 141 -10.50 -6.77 -2.20
N SER A 142 -11.25 -6.56 -3.28
CA SER A 142 -10.86 -7.00 -4.62
C SER A 142 -9.81 -6.07 -5.24
N LEU A 143 -9.16 -6.52 -6.33
CA LEU A 143 -8.23 -5.69 -7.11
C LEU A 143 -8.91 -4.39 -7.59
N LEU A 144 -10.12 -4.51 -8.14
CA LEU A 144 -10.92 -3.35 -8.57
C LEU A 144 -11.18 -2.40 -7.39
N GLY A 145 -11.53 -2.96 -6.22
CA GLY A 145 -11.69 -2.19 -4.98
C GLY A 145 -10.42 -1.46 -4.58
N ALA A 146 -9.23 -2.05 -4.77
CA ALA A 146 -7.96 -1.44 -4.42
C ALA A 146 -7.59 -0.29 -5.36
N ILE A 147 -7.84 -0.47 -6.66
CA ILE A 147 -7.70 0.56 -7.68
C ILE A 147 -8.62 1.74 -7.37
N PHE A 148 -9.91 1.49 -7.11
CA PHE A 148 -10.84 2.56 -6.77
C PHE A 148 -10.53 3.22 -5.42
N ARG A 149 -9.98 2.47 -4.46
CA ARG A 149 -9.56 3.05 -3.17
C ARG A 149 -8.49 4.13 -3.34
N ALA A 150 -7.59 3.99 -4.31
CA ALA A 150 -6.59 5.02 -4.63
C ALA A 150 -7.23 6.33 -5.13
N LEU A 151 -8.40 6.21 -5.76
CA LEU A 151 -9.14 7.29 -6.40
C LEU A 151 -10.20 7.92 -5.47
N GLN A 152 -10.57 7.23 -4.39
CA GLN A 152 -11.57 7.66 -3.41
C GLN A 152 -10.97 8.58 -2.35
N SER A 153 -11.85 9.37 -1.71
CA SER A 153 -11.46 10.19 -0.57
C SER A 153 -10.97 9.32 0.61
N PRO A 154 -9.96 9.79 1.36
CA PRO A 154 -9.49 9.11 2.56
C PRO A 154 -10.64 8.89 3.57
N LYS A 155 -10.59 7.77 4.27
CA LYS A 155 -11.51 7.43 5.37
C LYS A 155 -10.69 7.04 6.59
N GLU A 156 -11.00 7.64 7.73
CA GLU A 156 -10.36 7.31 9.01
C GLU A 156 -10.88 6.00 9.61
N TYR A 157 -12.15 5.69 9.38
CA TYR A 157 -12.81 4.54 9.96
C TYR A 157 -13.35 3.59 8.89
N PRO A 158 -13.45 2.29 9.20
CA PRO A 158 -14.11 1.33 8.33
C PRO A 158 -15.59 1.69 8.11
N PRO A 159 -16.15 1.39 6.93
CA PRO A 159 -17.59 1.51 6.69
C PRO A 159 -18.39 0.69 7.71
N LYS A 160 -19.56 1.21 8.12
CA LYS A 160 -20.45 0.50 9.06
C LYS A 160 -20.80 -0.89 8.51
N GLY A 161 -20.55 -1.93 9.29
CA GLY A 161 -20.85 -3.32 8.91
C GLY A 161 -19.79 -4.01 8.03
N SER A 162 -18.64 -3.40 7.76
CA SER A 162 -17.57 -4.08 7.02
C SER A 162 -16.98 -5.23 7.84
N LYS A 163 -16.82 -6.40 7.23
CA LYS A 163 -16.12 -7.54 7.84
C LYS A 163 -14.64 -7.18 7.98
N MET A 164 -14.22 -6.93 9.22
CA MET A 164 -12.84 -6.68 9.61
C MET A 164 -12.21 -8.01 10.01
N THR A 165 -10.97 -8.24 9.60
CA THR A 165 -10.25 -9.49 9.82
C THR A 165 -8.80 -9.21 10.16
N ASP A 166 -8.19 -10.14 10.88
CA ASP A 166 -6.80 -10.09 11.26
C ASP A 166 -5.89 -10.63 10.13
N LEU A 167 -4.65 -10.14 10.05
CA LEU A 167 -3.68 -10.62 9.05
C LEU A 167 -3.36 -12.11 9.26
N SER A 168 -3.22 -12.55 10.51
CA SER A 168 -3.07 -13.97 10.85
C SER A 168 -4.21 -14.83 10.31
N ALA A 169 -5.46 -14.41 10.51
CA ALA A 169 -6.64 -15.12 10.02
C ALA A 169 -6.69 -15.17 8.48
N LEU A 170 -6.28 -14.10 7.80
CA LEU A 170 -6.20 -14.08 6.33
C LEU A 170 -5.10 -15.00 5.79
N LEU A 171 -3.95 -15.07 6.46
CA LEU A 171 -2.87 -15.99 6.08
C LEU A 171 -3.31 -17.45 6.22
N SER A 172 -3.97 -17.80 7.33
CA SER A 172 -4.51 -19.16 7.52
C SER A 172 -5.59 -19.51 6.49
N ARG A 173 -6.39 -18.54 6.06
CA ARG A 173 -7.44 -18.75 5.05
C ARG A 173 -6.89 -18.89 3.63
N PHE A 174 -5.75 -18.28 3.32
CA PHE A 174 -5.18 -18.24 1.98
C PHE A 174 -3.66 -18.51 1.97
N PRO A 175 -3.21 -19.72 2.36
CA PRO A 175 -1.79 -20.05 2.45
C PRO A 175 -1.06 -19.99 1.09
N GLY A 176 -1.78 -20.13 -0.02
CA GLY A 176 -1.21 -20.10 -1.36
C GLY A 176 -1.01 -18.70 -1.96
N ARG A 177 -1.29 -17.60 -1.24
CA ARG A 177 -1.25 -16.24 -1.79
C ARG A 177 -0.59 -15.25 -0.83
N ALA A 178 0.15 -14.29 -1.37
CA ALA A 178 0.68 -13.17 -0.59
C ALA A 178 -0.44 -12.18 -0.22
N ILE A 179 -0.28 -11.45 0.88
CA ILE A 179 -1.23 -10.42 1.31
C ILE A 179 -0.60 -9.05 1.13
N VAL A 180 -1.24 -8.17 0.38
CA VAL A 180 -0.83 -6.77 0.23
C VAL A 180 -1.57 -5.90 1.24
N VAL A 181 -0.79 -5.13 2.00
CA VAL A 181 -1.24 -4.10 2.93
C VAL A 181 -0.68 -2.77 2.45
N PHE A 182 -1.54 -1.75 2.39
CA PHE A 182 -1.13 -0.36 2.19
C PHE A 182 -1.09 0.36 3.55
N PRO A 183 0.04 0.35 4.28
CA PRO A 183 0.12 0.86 5.64
C PRO A 183 -0.14 2.36 5.76
N GLU A 184 0.09 3.14 4.71
CA GLU A 184 -0.16 4.59 4.70
C GLU A 184 -1.66 4.95 4.74
N CYS A 185 -2.56 3.97 4.62
CA CYS A 185 -4.03 4.09 4.63
C CYS A 185 -4.64 4.98 3.52
N THR A 186 -3.83 5.73 2.81
CA THR A 186 -4.24 6.68 1.79
C THR A 186 -3.13 6.98 0.79
N THR A 187 -3.49 7.48 -0.39
CA THR A 187 -2.53 7.81 -1.45
C THR A 187 -1.72 9.07 -1.17
N THR A 188 -0.46 9.10 -1.60
CA THR A 188 0.40 10.29 -1.55
C THR A 188 0.98 10.62 -2.92
N ASN A 189 1.71 11.74 -3.02
CA ASN A 189 2.46 12.10 -4.21
C ASN A 189 3.84 11.41 -4.30
N GLY A 190 4.15 10.48 -3.39
CA GLY A 190 5.41 9.75 -3.35
C GLY A 190 6.63 10.59 -2.92
N LYS A 191 6.44 11.80 -2.37
CA LYS A 191 7.51 12.67 -1.82
C LYS A 191 7.74 12.49 -0.32
N GLY A 192 6.84 11.82 0.38
CA GLY A 192 6.96 11.47 1.80
C GLY A 192 6.16 10.22 2.12
N ILE A 193 6.56 9.49 3.16
CA ILE A 193 5.84 8.32 3.68
C ILE A 193 5.06 8.73 4.93
N LEU A 194 3.75 8.47 4.92
CA LEU A 194 2.88 8.73 6.07
C LEU A 194 3.15 7.75 7.23
N PRO A 195 2.68 8.05 8.45
CA PRO A 195 2.72 7.10 9.56
C PRO A 195 2.05 5.77 9.19
N VAL A 196 2.72 4.67 9.55
CA VAL A 196 2.32 3.30 9.23
C VAL A 196 1.20 2.87 10.16
N SER A 197 0.14 2.28 9.60
CA SER A 197 -0.97 1.70 10.34
C SER A 197 -0.55 0.56 11.28
N GLN A 198 -1.22 0.47 12.42
CA GLN A 198 -1.06 -0.60 13.42
C GLN A 198 -1.48 -1.98 12.89
N SER A 199 -2.12 -2.05 11.73
CA SER A 199 -2.58 -3.31 11.12
C SER A 199 -1.47 -4.32 10.85
N LEU A 200 -0.23 -3.87 10.65
CA LEU A 200 0.92 -4.77 10.48
C LEU A 200 1.26 -5.56 11.76
N LEU A 201 0.84 -5.10 12.94
CA LEU A 201 1.10 -5.75 14.22
C LEU A 201 0.28 -7.03 14.41
N THR A 202 -0.74 -7.23 13.60
CA THR A 202 -1.55 -8.45 13.60
C THR A 202 -0.92 -9.58 12.77
N ALA A 203 0.23 -9.32 12.14
CA ALA A 203 1.03 -10.34 11.48
C ALA A 203 1.62 -11.33 12.51
N PRO A 204 1.62 -12.65 12.25
CA PRO A 204 2.32 -13.62 13.08
C PRO A 204 3.83 -13.33 13.15
N SER A 205 4.48 -13.68 14.27
CA SER A 205 5.91 -13.42 14.53
C SER A 205 6.85 -14.04 13.49
N GLY A 206 6.50 -15.22 12.96
CA GLY A 206 7.28 -15.95 11.95
C GLY A 206 7.04 -15.52 10.50
N THR A 207 6.07 -14.64 10.23
CA THR A 207 5.73 -14.23 8.86
C THR A 207 6.64 -13.09 8.40
N LYS A 208 7.16 -13.20 7.19
CA LYS A 208 8.00 -12.17 6.57
C LYS A 208 7.13 -10.99 6.11
N ILE A 209 7.49 -9.78 6.52
CA ILE A 209 6.92 -8.54 6.01
C ILE A 209 7.93 -7.91 5.04
N PHE A 210 7.55 -7.74 3.78
CA PHE A 210 8.36 -7.13 2.73
C PHE A 210 7.91 -5.69 2.47
N PRO A 211 8.69 -4.67 2.89
CA PRO A 211 8.42 -3.29 2.52
C PRO A 211 8.75 -3.08 1.03
N ILE A 212 7.76 -2.62 0.25
CA ILE A 212 7.92 -2.34 -1.19
C ILE A 212 7.59 -0.88 -1.47
N SER A 213 8.54 -0.14 -2.03
CA SER A 213 8.34 1.22 -2.50
C SER A 213 8.22 1.25 -4.02
N LEU A 214 7.13 1.85 -4.51
CA LEU A 214 6.89 2.08 -5.94
C LEU A 214 7.05 3.57 -6.25
N ARG A 215 7.80 3.86 -7.32
CA ARG A 215 7.99 5.22 -7.80
C ARG A 215 7.82 5.32 -9.30
N TYR A 216 7.17 6.38 -9.73
CA TYR A 216 6.88 6.64 -11.13
C TYR A 216 7.77 7.73 -11.70
N SER A 217 8.22 7.51 -12.93
CA SER A 217 8.90 8.50 -13.75
C SER A 217 8.20 8.55 -15.11
N PRO A 218 7.49 9.64 -15.44
CA PRO A 218 7.21 10.83 -14.62
C PRO A 218 6.24 10.56 -13.45
N SER A 219 6.25 11.40 -12.42
CA SER A 219 5.51 11.19 -11.15
C SER A 219 4.08 11.78 -11.14
N ASP A 220 3.57 12.20 -12.30
CA ASP A 220 2.27 12.84 -12.47
C ASP A 220 1.08 11.88 -12.60
N ILE A 221 1.36 10.58 -12.61
CA ILE A 221 0.37 9.50 -12.49
C ILE A 221 0.06 9.12 -11.03
N THR A 222 0.59 9.89 -10.08
CA THR A 222 0.21 9.79 -8.65
C THR A 222 -1.14 10.45 -8.40
N THR A 223 -1.85 9.98 -7.38
CA THR A 223 -3.23 10.40 -7.06
C THR A 223 -3.36 10.92 -5.63
N PRO A 224 -2.57 11.93 -5.22
CA PRO A 224 -2.62 12.45 -3.85
C PRO A 224 -3.95 13.16 -3.54
N VAL A 225 -4.61 13.72 -4.56
CA VAL A 225 -5.93 14.38 -4.44
C VAL A 225 -6.99 13.47 -5.06
N PRO A 226 -8.04 13.07 -4.31
CA PRO A 226 -9.13 12.26 -4.84
C PRO A 226 -9.97 13.05 -5.87
N GLY A 227 -10.74 12.35 -6.70
CA GLY A 227 -11.66 12.98 -7.66
C GLY A 227 -11.04 13.50 -8.96
N LYS A 228 -9.72 13.42 -9.13
CA LYS A 228 -9.02 13.84 -10.37
C LYS A 228 -8.91 12.72 -11.41
N TYR A 229 -10.01 12.03 -11.68
CA TYR A 229 -10.04 10.86 -12.57
C TYR A 229 -9.59 11.20 -13.98
N TRP A 230 -10.16 12.26 -14.57
CA TRP A 230 -9.84 12.66 -15.94
C TRP A 230 -8.37 13.07 -16.10
N SER A 231 -7.84 13.85 -15.14
CA SER A 231 -6.42 14.22 -15.15
C SER A 231 -5.51 13.01 -15.02
N PHE A 232 -5.88 12.03 -14.20
CA PHE A 232 -5.13 10.78 -14.08
C PHE A 232 -5.14 9.99 -15.39
N PHE A 233 -6.30 9.76 -16.01
CA PHE A 233 -6.38 9.05 -17.28
C PHE A 233 -5.67 9.78 -18.41
N TRP A 234 -5.80 11.10 -18.47
CA TRP A 234 -5.05 11.93 -19.41
C TRP A 234 -3.55 11.75 -19.22
N ASN A 235 -3.01 11.92 -18.01
CA ASN A 235 -1.57 11.78 -17.75
C ASN A 235 -1.07 10.36 -18.03
N LEU A 236 -1.88 9.36 -17.70
CA LEU A 236 -1.57 7.95 -17.90
C LEU A 236 -1.52 7.58 -19.38
N LEU A 237 -2.45 8.05 -20.21
CA LEU A 237 -2.60 7.58 -21.60
C LEU A 237 -1.97 8.53 -22.63
N SER A 238 -1.90 9.83 -22.34
CA SER A 238 -1.34 10.80 -23.29
C SER A 238 0.18 10.68 -23.45
N LYS A 239 0.88 10.17 -22.44
CA LYS A 239 2.34 10.03 -22.49
C LYS A 239 2.75 8.78 -23.26
N PRO A 240 3.89 8.82 -23.97
CA PRO A 240 4.36 7.67 -24.74
C PRO A 240 4.76 6.51 -23.83
N THR A 241 5.52 6.80 -22.77
CA THR A 241 6.08 5.79 -21.86
C THR A 241 6.02 6.24 -20.40
N HIS A 242 5.89 5.26 -19.51
CA HIS A 242 6.01 5.41 -18.06
C HIS A 242 7.00 4.38 -17.53
N CYS A 243 7.81 4.79 -16.56
CA CYS A 243 8.73 3.89 -15.88
C CYS A 243 8.33 3.70 -14.42
N ILE A 244 8.23 2.45 -13.99
CA ILE A 244 8.06 2.09 -12.57
C ILE A 244 9.41 1.66 -12.01
N LYS A 245 9.87 2.36 -10.97
CA LYS A 245 11.02 1.96 -10.16
C LYS A 245 10.48 1.26 -8.92
N VAL A 246 10.69 -0.05 -8.86
CA VAL A 246 10.19 -0.90 -7.77
C VAL A 246 11.36 -1.29 -6.91
N ARG A 247 11.27 -0.98 -5.63
CA ARG A 247 12.31 -1.34 -4.68
C ARG A 247 11.75 -2.18 -3.55
N ILE A 248 12.44 -3.27 -3.23
CA ILE A 248 12.07 -4.23 -2.19
C ILE A 248 13.14 -4.17 -1.10
N ALA A 249 12.74 -3.92 0.14
CA ALA A 249 13.64 -3.90 1.29
C ALA A 249 13.91 -5.31 1.82
N GLU A 250 14.88 -5.38 2.74
CA GLU A 250 15.04 -6.53 3.63
C GLU A 250 13.77 -6.79 4.44
N VAL A 251 13.57 -8.06 4.77
CA VAL A 251 12.43 -8.57 5.51
C VAL A 251 12.39 -7.96 6.92
N VAL A 252 11.19 -7.56 7.34
CA VAL A 252 10.89 -7.17 8.71
C VAL A 252 10.02 -8.25 9.35
N TYR A 253 10.29 -8.61 10.60
CA TYR A 253 9.50 -9.55 11.39
C TYR A 253 8.74 -8.83 12.50
N ASN A 254 7.58 -9.38 12.87
CA ASN A 254 6.82 -8.86 14.00
C ASN A 254 7.38 -9.42 15.33
N THR A 255 8.34 -8.70 15.92
CA THR A 255 8.95 -9.10 17.20
C THR A 255 8.03 -8.90 18.40
N SER A 256 7.01 -8.03 18.29
CA SER A 256 6.11 -7.70 19.41
C SER A 256 5.30 -8.89 19.92
N THR A 257 4.85 -9.76 19.02
CA THR A 257 4.10 -10.99 19.36
C THR A 257 4.95 -12.01 20.11
N TYR A 258 6.24 -12.13 19.78
CA TYR A 258 7.14 -13.11 20.41
C TYR A 258 7.48 -12.74 21.86
N GLU A 259 7.63 -11.43 22.15
CA GLU A 259 7.85 -10.96 23.53
C GLU A 259 6.57 -11.02 24.35
N SER A 260 5.41 -10.71 23.76
CA SER A 260 4.12 -10.91 24.44
C SER A 260 3.90 -12.38 24.80
N GLU A 261 4.19 -13.32 23.89
CA GLU A 261 4.08 -14.77 24.13
C GLU A 261 5.03 -15.23 25.23
N LYS A 262 6.30 -14.77 25.21
CA LYS A 262 7.25 -15.02 26.29
C LYS A 262 6.78 -14.46 27.62
N ALA A 263 6.34 -13.21 27.67
CA ALA A 263 5.85 -12.56 28.88
C ALA A 263 4.63 -13.31 29.46
N THR A 264 3.68 -13.73 28.62
CA THR A 264 2.57 -14.60 29.07
C THR A 264 3.05 -15.97 29.55
N LYS A 265 4.09 -16.55 28.95
CA LYS A 265 4.65 -17.83 29.39
C LYS A 265 5.38 -17.71 30.73
N TYR A 266 6.11 -16.61 30.96
CA TYR A 266 6.74 -16.31 32.25
C TYR A 266 5.69 -16.05 33.34
N LEU A 267 4.66 -15.26 33.03
CA LEU A 267 3.54 -15.02 33.95
C LEU A 267 2.79 -16.32 34.26
N LYS A 268 2.49 -17.15 33.25
CA LYS A 268 1.84 -18.45 33.45
C LYS A 268 2.71 -19.37 34.32
N ASN A 269 4.01 -19.41 34.10
CA ASN A 269 4.92 -20.20 34.94
C ASN A 269 4.99 -19.66 36.38
N GLN A 270 4.94 -18.34 36.59
CA GLN A 270 4.84 -17.74 37.92
C GLN A 270 3.48 -18.02 38.59
N LEU A 271 2.40 -18.02 37.81
CA LEU A 271 1.03 -18.26 38.28
C LEU A 271 0.82 -19.75 38.61
N ASP A 272 1.38 -20.67 37.83
CA ASP A 272 1.42 -22.11 38.12
C ASP A 272 2.27 -22.42 39.37
N THR A 273 3.16 -21.51 39.79
CA THR A 273 3.92 -21.63 41.05
C THR A 273 3.17 -20.99 42.24
N ALA A 274 2.09 -20.24 42.01
CA ALA A 274 1.48 -19.35 43.01
C ALA A 274 -0.01 -19.58 43.31
N TYR A 275 -0.68 -20.58 42.72
CA TYR A 275 -2.11 -20.81 42.98
C TYR A 275 -2.45 -22.22 43.45
N THR A 276 -2.23 -22.45 44.75
CA THR A 276 -3.36 -22.68 45.67
C THR A 276 -4.08 -21.35 45.91
N SER A 277 -5.41 -21.35 45.74
CA SER A 277 -6.40 -20.28 46.04
C SER A 277 -6.72 -19.23 44.97
N SER A 278 -7.80 -19.54 44.23
CA SER A 278 -9.03 -18.74 44.14
C SER A 278 -9.18 -17.57 43.15
N SER A 279 -10.24 -17.76 42.36
CA SER A 279 -11.20 -16.83 41.74
C SER A 279 -10.75 -15.81 40.70
N ASP A 280 -11.06 -16.14 39.45
CA ASP A 280 -12.08 -15.49 38.63
C ASP A 280 -12.05 -13.95 38.54
N THR A 281 -11.51 -13.42 37.44
CA THR A 281 -11.96 -12.13 36.89
C THR A 281 -11.73 -12.07 35.38
N LEU A 282 -12.75 -12.48 34.61
CA LEU A 282 -12.88 -12.20 33.18
C LEU A 282 -13.33 -10.75 32.98
N THR A 283 -12.42 -9.85 32.57
CA THR A 283 -12.79 -8.53 32.06
C THR A 283 -12.61 -8.44 30.54
N SER A 284 -13.75 -8.22 29.90
CA SER A 284 -13.97 -7.99 28.48
C SER A 284 -13.10 -6.84 27.93
N LYS A 285 -12.16 -7.15 27.03
CA LYS A 285 -11.50 -6.16 26.15
C LYS A 285 -12.50 -5.65 25.11
N LYS A 286 -13.14 -4.52 25.42
CA LYS A 286 -13.91 -3.74 24.43
C LYS A 286 -13.45 -2.29 24.48
N ASP A 287 -12.97 -1.81 23.33
CA ASP A 287 -12.91 -0.41 22.92
C ASP A 287 -12.12 0.58 23.79
N GLN A 288 -10.80 0.40 23.86
CA GLN A 288 -9.87 1.51 24.06
C GLN A 288 -8.93 1.56 22.87
N SER A 289 -8.72 2.75 22.33
CA SER A 289 -7.68 3.08 21.35
C SER A 289 -6.32 2.65 21.93
N ALA A 290 -5.93 1.41 21.66
CA ALA A 290 -4.82 0.77 22.35
C ALA A 290 -3.51 1.48 21.98
N GLU A 291 -2.98 2.21 22.97
CA GLU A 291 -1.63 2.74 22.99
C GLU A 291 -0.67 1.64 22.53
N THR A 292 0.13 1.94 21.51
CA THR A 292 1.11 0.99 20.99
C THR A 292 2.27 0.89 21.96
N THR A 293 2.62 -0.35 22.33
CA THR A 293 3.84 -0.60 23.12
C THR A 293 5.06 -0.10 22.36
N SER A 294 6.12 0.28 23.08
CA SER A 294 7.37 0.77 22.47
C SER A 294 7.96 -0.19 21.42
N GLU A 295 7.83 -1.51 21.62
CA GLU A 295 8.24 -2.54 20.67
C GLU A 295 7.36 -2.60 19.42
N GLU A 296 6.04 -2.50 19.58
CA GLU A 296 5.11 -2.41 18.46
C GLU A 296 5.46 -1.19 17.59
N GLN A 297 5.72 -0.06 18.24
CA GLN A 297 6.14 1.16 17.56
C GLN A 297 7.47 0.97 16.80
N ARG A 298 8.44 0.26 17.37
CA ARG A 298 9.71 -0.07 16.68
C ARG A 298 9.49 -0.89 15.41
N VAL A 299 8.55 -1.84 15.40
CA VAL A 299 8.23 -2.63 14.19
C VAL A 299 7.65 -1.72 13.10
N LEU A 300 6.68 -0.87 13.46
CA LEU A 300 6.07 0.10 12.54
C LEU A 300 7.10 1.09 12.01
N ASP A 301 8.01 1.55 12.87
CA ASP A 301 9.08 2.48 12.52
C ASP A 301 10.10 1.84 11.56
N LYS A 302 10.49 0.58 11.78
CA LYS A 302 11.35 -0.17 10.84
C LYS A 302 10.73 -0.27 9.45
N VAL A 303 9.43 -0.59 9.36
CA VAL A 303 8.73 -0.65 8.06
C VAL A 303 8.65 0.74 7.42
N GLY A 304 8.28 1.77 8.19
CA GLY A 304 8.20 3.15 7.70
C GLY A 304 9.55 3.70 7.24
N GLU A 305 10.63 3.41 7.97
CA GLU A 305 11.99 3.78 7.61
C GLU A 305 12.48 3.04 6.37
N ALA A 306 12.20 1.74 6.27
CA ALA A 306 12.50 0.98 5.05
C ALA A 306 11.80 1.58 3.83
N LEU A 307 10.49 1.87 3.91
CA LEU A 307 9.75 2.53 2.83
C LEU A 307 10.34 3.90 2.47
N ALA A 308 10.70 4.71 3.47
CA ALA A 308 11.29 6.02 3.26
C ALA A 308 12.67 5.94 2.59
N ARG A 309 13.52 5.03 3.05
CA ARG A 309 14.87 4.78 2.53
C ARG A 309 14.85 4.24 1.10
N LEU A 310 14.01 3.23 0.82
CA LEU A 310 13.79 2.72 -0.53
C LEU A 310 13.24 3.79 -1.46
N GLY A 311 12.25 4.53 -0.95
CA GLY A 311 11.71 5.70 -1.58
C GLY A 311 12.84 6.67 -1.92
N ARG A 312 13.82 6.94 -1.04
CA ARG A 312 14.60 8.19 -1.06
C ARG A 312 13.66 9.37 -0.78
N VAL A 313 12.84 9.22 0.24
CA VAL A 313 11.97 10.25 0.83
C VAL A 313 12.17 10.26 2.35
N LYS A 314 11.61 11.27 3.01
CA LYS A 314 11.53 11.30 4.47
C LYS A 314 10.17 10.79 4.94
N ARG A 315 10.13 10.32 6.18
CA ARG A 315 8.87 10.12 6.91
C ARG A 315 8.30 11.49 7.27
N VAL A 316 6.98 11.60 7.27
CA VAL A 316 6.27 12.82 7.63
C VAL A 316 5.31 12.54 8.79
N GLY A 317 5.06 13.54 9.63
CA GLY A 317 4.12 13.44 10.75
C GLY A 317 2.66 13.68 10.36
N LEU A 318 2.37 13.87 9.08
CA LEU A 318 1.02 14.11 8.56
C LEU A 318 0.22 12.82 8.55
N THR A 319 -1.02 12.89 8.99
CA THR A 319 -1.91 11.75 9.16
C THR A 319 -3.02 11.72 8.09
N VAL A 320 -3.82 10.66 8.09
CA VAL A 320 -5.01 10.56 7.22
C VAL A 320 -6.02 11.68 7.53
N LYS A 321 -6.12 12.11 8.80
CA LYS A 321 -6.95 13.24 9.23
C LYS A 321 -6.53 14.55 8.57
N ASP A 322 -5.22 14.81 8.52
CA ASP A 322 -4.67 15.98 7.84
C ASP A 322 -4.95 15.94 6.35
N LYS A 323 -4.95 14.74 5.75
CA LYS A 323 -5.34 14.56 4.35
C LYS A 323 -6.82 14.87 4.12
N ILE A 324 -7.73 14.44 5.00
CA ILE A 324 -9.16 14.77 4.91
C ILE A 324 -9.34 16.28 4.97
N ALA A 325 -8.73 16.94 5.96
CA ALA A 325 -8.77 18.40 6.08
C ALA A 325 -8.20 19.12 4.84
N PHE A 326 -7.12 18.58 4.25
CA PHE A 326 -6.57 19.08 3.00
C PHE A 326 -7.55 18.95 1.82
N VAL A 327 -8.20 17.79 1.68
CA VAL A 327 -9.18 17.56 0.60
C VAL A 327 -10.39 18.48 0.76
N ASP A 328 -10.88 18.68 1.98
CA ASP A 328 -11.98 19.61 2.25
C ASP A 328 -11.61 21.06 1.92
N ALA A 329 -10.41 21.49 2.31
CA ALA A 329 -9.89 22.81 1.96
C ALA A 329 -9.65 22.97 0.45
N TRP A 330 -9.24 21.90 -0.23
CA TRP A 330 -9.03 21.86 -1.67
C TRP A 330 -10.36 21.97 -2.44
N ASN A 331 -11.41 21.29 -1.97
CA ASN A 331 -12.73 21.27 -2.61
C ASN A 331 -13.53 22.55 -2.39
N LYS A 332 -13.47 23.16 -1.19
CA LYS A 332 -14.16 24.44 -0.88
C LYS A 332 -13.72 25.62 -1.76
N LYS A 333 -12.61 25.49 -2.48
CA LYS A 333 -12.02 26.53 -3.32
C LYS A 333 -12.41 26.41 -4.80
N ARG A 334 -13.18 25.39 -5.16
CA ARG A 334 -13.62 25.13 -6.53
C ARG A 334 -15.06 25.60 -6.71
#